data_AF-A0A2C6AIY7-F1
#
_entry.id   AF-A0A2C6AIY7-F1
#
_cell.length_a   1.000
_cell.length_b   1.000
_cell.length_c   1.000
_cell.angle_alpha   90.00
_cell.angle_beta   90.00
_cell.angle_gamma   90.00
#
_symmetry.space_group_name_H-M   'P 1'
#
loop_
_entity.id
_entity.type
_entity.pdbx_description
1 polymer ?
#
loop_
_entity_poly.entity_id
_entity_poly.type
_entity_poly.pdbx_seq_one_letter_code
_entity_poly.pdbx_strand_id
1 'polypeptide(L)'
;MAASRYLEHCETSNERLVSLLSKDFEGRGRYKGTKNPVATTWLISFRRISQNSLAAQYLAFMCLLAEKDMPAFLLRPADELEADEAIGILKAYAFISEREQSRLFNVHRLVGLAMRNWLDSEKQLEESVTTMIQRLATVRPSFVNTRMWRIYLPHAQAALA
;
A
#
# COMPACT_ATOMS: atom_id res chain seq x y z
N MET A 1 -2.89 38.42 -1.81
CA MET A 1 -1.90 37.39 -2.20
C MET A 1 -2.44 36.67 -3.43
N ALA A 2 -1.75 36.76 -4.56
CA ALA A 2 -2.28 36.32 -5.84
C ALA A 2 -2.41 34.79 -5.91
N ALA A 3 -3.59 34.29 -6.30
CA ALA A 3 -3.89 32.87 -6.49
C ALA A 3 -2.81 32.14 -7.31
N SER A 4 -2.14 32.85 -8.22
CA SER A 4 -1.02 32.36 -9.03
C SER A 4 0.13 31.77 -8.22
N ARG A 5 0.56 32.42 -7.12
CA ARG A 5 1.66 31.92 -6.27
C ARG A 5 1.24 30.69 -5.48
N TYR A 6 -0.03 30.63 -5.07
CA TYR A 6 -0.58 29.46 -4.37
C TYR A 6 -0.68 28.24 -5.30
N LEU A 7 -1.14 28.46 -6.55
CA LEU A 7 -1.20 27.43 -7.58
C LEU A 7 0.20 26.90 -7.92
N GLU A 8 1.19 27.77 -8.08
CA GLU A 8 2.59 27.40 -8.32
C GLU A 8 3.15 26.50 -7.20
N HIS A 9 2.88 26.84 -5.93
CA HIS A 9 3.27 26.00 -4.80
C HIS A 9 2.56 24.64 -4.80
N CYS A 10 1.27 24.59 -5.11
CA CYS A 10 0.51 23.35 -5.22
C CYS A 10 1.03 22.44 -6.35
N GLU A 11 1.30 23.01 -7.52
CA GLU A 11 1.83 22.28 -8.67
C GLU A 11 3.23 21.72 -8.37
N THR A 12 4.11 22.54 -7.79
CA THR A 12 5.46 22.14 -7.38
C THR A 12 5.41 21.01 -6.33
N SER A 13 4.49 21.09 -5.37
CA SER A 13 4.30 20.06 -4.34
C SER A 13 3.85 18.73 -4.96
N ASN A 14 2.88 18.77 -5.88
CA ASN A 14 2.40 17.58 -6.58
C ASN A 14 3.49 16.98 -7.48
N GLU A 15 4.28 17.79 -8.17
CA GLU A 15 5.40 17.32 -9.00
C GLU A 15 6.44 16.57 -8.19
N ARG A 16 6.80 17.11 -7.02
CA ARG A 16 7.70 16.46 -6.08
C ARG A 16 7.14 15.11 -5.63
N LEU A 17 5.85 15.05 -5.25
CA LEU A 17 5.21 13.81 -4.83
C LEU A 17 5.13 12.77 -5.95
N VAL A 18 4.76 13.18 -7.18
CA VAL A 18 4.75 12.29 -8.35
C VAL A 18 6.14 11.74 -8.65
N SER A 19 7.19 12.57 -8.53
CA SER A 19 8.58 12.14 -8.67
C SER A 19 8.95 11.11 -7.61
N LEU A 20 8.59 11.33 -6.34
CA LEU A 20 8.82 10.40 -5.24
C LEU A 20 8.11 9.06 -5.45
N LEU A 21 6.82 9.09 -5.80
CA LEU A 21 6.05 7.88 -6.10
C LEU A 21 6.66 7.07 -7.26
N SER A 22 7.34 7.74 -8.19
CA SER A 22 7.95 7.13 -9.38
C SER A 22 9.39 6.60 -9.18
N LYS A 23 10.02 6.85 -8.02
CA LYS A 23 11.47 6.69 -7.78
C LYS A 23 12.05 5.31 -8.14
N ASP A 24 11.22 4.26 -8.10
CA ASP A 24 11.64 2.86 -8.30
C ASP A 24 10.87 2.11 -9.39
N PHE A 25 10.13 2.84 -10.24
CA PHE A 25 9.48 2.23 -11.39
C PHE A 25 10.57 1.82 -12.38
N GLU A 26 10.53 0.57 -12.86
CA GLU A 26 11.48 0.08 -13.85
C GLU A 26 11.45 0.95 -15.12
N GLY A 27 12.64 1.39 -15.54
CA GLY A 27 12.80 2.30 -16.68
C GLY A 27 13.08 3.74 -16.26
N ARG A 28 14.17 3.97 -15.50
CA ARG A 28 14.74 5.30 -15.17
C ARG A 28 14.93 6.27 -16.36
N GLY A 29 14.74 5.80 -17.61
CA GLY A 29 14.74 6.62 -18.83
C GLY A 29 13.36 6.97 -19.40
N ARG A 30 12.29 6.24 -19.06
CA ARG A 30 10.97 6.37 -19.70
C ARG A 30 10.24 7.69 -19.42
N TYR A 31 10.51 8.26 -18.24
CA TYR A 31 9.90 9.50 -17.76
C TYR A 31 10.94 10.61 -17.52
N LYS A 32 12.14 10.51 -18.12
CA LYS A 32 13.11 11.61 -18.08
C LYS A 32 12.53 12.81 -18.82
N GLY A 33 11.98 13.77 -18.08
CA GLY A 33 11.41 15.01 -18.61
C GLY A 33 9.88 15.06 -18.71
N THR A 34 9.15 14.01 -18.32
CA THR A 34 7.67 13.99 -18.32
C THR A 34 7.11 13.41 -17.02
N LYS A 35 5.93 13.89 -16.58
CA LYS A 35 5.27 13.35 -15.38
C LYS A 35 4.79 11.93 -15.66
N ASN A 36 5.07 11.01 -14.73
CA ASN A 36 4.54 9.65 -14.80
C ASN A 36 3.01 9.71 -14.59
N PRO A 37 2.19 9.40 -15.62
CA PRO A 37 0.75 9.52 -15.51
C PRO A 37 0.16 8.53 -14.49
N VAL A 38 0.76 7.33 -14.37
CA VAL A 38 0.32 6.31 -13.39
C VAL A 38 0.54 6.81 -11.97
N ALA A 39 1.72 7.34 -11.67
CA ALA A 39 2.02 7.91 -10.35
C ALA A 39 1.14 9.14 -10.04
N THR A 40 0.78 9.92 -11.06
CA THR A 40 -0.15 11.07 -10.90
C THR A 40 -1.55 10.60 -10.51
N THR A 41 -2.07 9.57 -11.17
CA THR A 41 -3.37 8.98 -10.80
C THR A 41 -3.31 8.38 -9.41
N TRP A 42 -2.25 7.64 -9.07
CA TRP A 42 -2.11 7.05 -7.74
C TRP A 42 -1.97 8.08 -6.63
N LEU A 43 -1.29 9.21 -6.86
CA LEU A 43 -1.28 10.34 -5.92
C LEU A 43 -2.70 10.79 -5.55
N ILE A 44 -3.57 10.95 -6.56
CA ILE A 44 -4.97 11.36 -6.36
C ILE A 44 -5.72 10.27 -5.59
N SER A 45 -5.58 9.01 -6.00
CA SER A 45 -6.23 7.88 -5.35
C SER A 45 -5.76 7.66 -3.91
N PHE A 46 -4.47 7.79 -3.61
CA PHE A 46 -3.93 7.67 -2.24
C PHE A 46 -4.50 8.77 -1.33
N ARG A 47 -4.54 10.03 -1.80
CA ARG A 47 -5.18 11.13 -1.06
C ARG A 47 -6.68 10.90 -0.82
N ARG A 48 -7.36 10.24 -1.76
CA ARG A 48 -8.77 9.92 -1.61
C ARG A 48 -8.98 8.78 -0.60
N ILE A 49 -8.14 7.75 -0.65
CA ILE A 49 -8.21 6.62 0.28
C ILE A 49 -7.77 7.01 1.68
N SER A 50 -6.84 7.96 1.85
CA SER A 50 -6.43 8.46 3.17
C SER A 50 -7.58 9.13 3.95
N GLN A 51 -8.71 9.42 3.31
CA GLN A 51 -9.94 9.88 3.98
C GLN A 51 -10.69 8.74 4.68
N ASN A 52 -10.44 7.48 4.31
CA ASN A 52 -10.91 6.29 5.01
C ASN A 52 -9.72 5.65 5.74
N SER A 53 -9.70 5.81 7.06
CA SER A 53 -8.56 5.40 7.90
C SER A 53 -8.26 3.90 7.80
N LEU A 54 -9.29 3.05 7.74
CA LEU A 54 -9.11 1.60 7.68
C LEU A 54 -8.58 1.14 6.32
N ALA A 55 -9.12 1.67 5.21
CA ALA A 55 -8.63 1.36 3.87
C ALA A 55 -7.16 1.81 3.68
N ALA A 56 -6.82 3.00 4.18
CA ALA A 56 -5.44 3.48 4.15
C ALA A 56 -4.49 2.58 4.97
N GLN A 57 -4.90 2.16 6.17
CA GLN A 57 -4.14 1.24 7.00
C GLN A 57 -3.97 -0.13 6.33
N TYR A 58 -5.04 -0.69 5.74
CA TYR A 58 -4.97 -1.96 5.03
C TYR A 58 -4.04 -1.88 3.82
N LEU A 59 -4.13 -0.83 3.01
CA LEU A 59 -3.24 -0.67 1.86
C LEU A 59 -1.77 -0.55 2.28
N ALA A 60 -1.47 0.32 3.26
CA ALA A 60 -0.12 0.47 3.79
C ALA A 60 0.43 -0.87 4.29
N PHE A 61 -0.38 -1.60 5.06
CA PHE A 61 -0.01 -2.91 5.58
C PHE A 61 0.24 -3.95 4.48
N MET A 62 -0.69 -4.09 3.53
CA MET A 62 -0.58 -5.04 2.42
C MET A 62 0.66 -4.76 1.55
N CYS A 63 0.98 -3.48 1.31
CA CYS A 63 2.15 -3.06 0.52
C CYS A 63 3.49 -3.33 1.22
N LEU A 64 3.51 -3.62 2.53
CA LEU A 64 4.71 -3.99 3.28
C LEU A 64 4.94 -5.51 3.35
N LEU A 65 3.97 -6.31 2.89
CA LEU A 65 4.08 -7.78 2.84
C LEU A 65 4.42 -8.27 1.43
N ALA A 66 4.49 -9.60 1.27
CA ALA A 66 4.62 -10.21 -0.05
C ALA A 66 3.43 -9.86 -0.94
N GLU A 67 3.71 -9.57 -2.22
CA GLU A 67 2.76 -9.06 -3.22
C GLU A 67 1.61 -10.00 -3.55
N LYS A 68 1.77 -11.30 -3.32
CA LYS A 68 0.82 -12.33 -3.74
C LYS A 68 0.29 -13.14 -2.57
N ASP A 69 -0.95 -13.59 -2.73
CA ASP A 69 -1.64 -14.54 -1.86
C ASP A 69 -1.72 -14.10 -0.38
N MET A 70 -1.81 -12.79 -0.13
CA MET A 70 -1.93 -12.20 1.21
C MET A 70 -3.27 -12.56 1.86
N PRO A 71 -3.29 -13.35 2.93
CA PRO A 71 -4.55 -13.78 3.52
C PRO A 71 -5.14 -12.71 4.45
N ALA A 72 -6.48 -12.56 4.40
CA ALA A 72 -7.22 -11.58 5.20
C ALA A 72 -6.94 -11.63 6.71
N PHE A 73 -6.65 -12.80 7.28
CA PHE A 73 -6.38 -12.94 8.72
C PHE A 73 -5.14 -12.17 9.19
N LEU A 74 -4.21 -11.85 8.28
CA LEU A 74 -3.04 -11.03 8.60
C LEU A 74 -3.40 -9.55 8.81
N LEU A 75 -4.49 -9.07 8.21
CA LEU A 75 -4.95 -7.69 8.39
C LEU A 75 -5.29 -7.43 9.86
N ARG A 76 -5.22 -6.15 10.25
CA ARG A 76 -5.69 -5.72 11.57
C ARG A 76 -7.18 -6.09 11.72
N PRO A 77 -7.63 -6.60 12.87
CA PRO A 77 -9.05 -6.87 13.09
C PRO A 77 -9.83 -5.56 13.06
N ALA A 78 -11.01 -5.60 12.45
CA ALA A 78 -12.01 -4.53 12.45
C ALA A 78 -13.40 -5.16 12.47
N ASP A 79 -14.44 -4.34 12.59
CA ASP A 79 -15.79 -4.80 12.33
C ASP A 79 -15.89 -5.40 10.90
N GLU A 80 -16.70 -6.44 10.73
CA GLU A 80 -16.77 -7.17 9.47
C GLU A 80 -17.26 -6.28 8.33
N LEU A 81 -18.25 -5.41 8.58
CA LEU A 81 -18.77 -4.48 7.59
C LEU A 81 -17.72 -3.43 7.23
N GLU A 82 -17.07 -2.83 8.22
CA GLU A 82 -16.01 -1.84 7.98
C GLU A 82 -14.83 -2.44 7.20
N ALA A 83 -14.45 -3.68 7.52
CA ALA A 83 -13.38 -4.38 6.82
C ALA A 83 -13.73 -4.65 5.35
N ASP A 84 -14.95 -5.14 5.10
CA ASP A 84 -15.42 -5.44 3.75
C ASP A 84 -15.59 -4.15 2.92
N GLU A 85 -16.05 -3.05 3.53
CA GLU A 85 -16.08 -1.72 2.89
C GLU A 85 -14.68 -1.23 2.53
N ALA A 86 -13.72 -1.31 3.47
CA ALA A 86 -12.34 -0.91 3.24
C ALA A 86 -11.71 -1.72 2.11
N ILE A 87 -11.87 -3.04 2.10
CA ILE A 87 -11.40 -3.94 1.03
C ILE A 87 -12.10 -3.60 -0.29
N GLY A 88 -13.41 -3.34 -0.27
CA GLY A 88 -14.18 -2.91 -1.43
C GLY A 88 -13.63 -1.64 -2.07
N ILE A 89 -13.28 -0.63 -1.26
CA ILE A 89 -12.62 0.60 -1.71
C ILE A 89 -11.28 0.28 -2.39
N LEU A 90 -10.42 -0.53 -1.76
CA LEU A 90 -9.11 -0.88 -2.33
C LEU A 90 -9.24 -1.63 -3.67
N LYS A 91 -10.25 -2.50 -3.80
CA LYS A 91 -10.58 -3.20 -5.06
C LYS A 91 -11.12 -2.23 -6.11
N ALA A 92 -11.97 -1.27 -5.73
CA ALA A 92 -12.53 -0.28 -6.65
C ALA A 92 -11.45 0.63 -7.27
N TYR A 93 -10.39 0.95 -6.53
CA TYR A 93 -9.21 1.66 -7.04
C TYR A 93 -8.18 0.74 -7.74
N ALA A 94 -8.48 -0.55 -7.88
CA ALA A 94 -7.60 -1.57 -8.45
C ALA A 94 -6.20 -1.64 -7.78
N PHE A 95 -6.10 -1.24 -6.51
CA PHE A 95 -4.86 -1.37 -5.75
C PHE A 95 -4.59 -2.80 -5.29
N ILE A 96 -5.68 -3.55 -5.08
CA ILE A 96 -5.63 -4.97 -4.76
C ILE A 96 -6.56 -5.75 -5.67
N SER A 97 -6.22 -7.01 -5.88
CA SER A 97 -7.15 -8.02 -6.41
C SER A 97 -7.37 -9.10 -5.38
N GLU A 98 -8.52 -9.76 -5.45
CA GLU A 98 -8.85 -10.89 -4.57
C GLU A 98 -8.94 -12.15 -5.43
N ARG A 99 -8.31 -13.23 -4.98
CA ARG A 99 -8.43 -14.54 -5.63
C ARG A 99 -9.78 -15.16 -5.28
N GLU A 100 -10.46 -15.67 -6.30
CA GLU A 100 -11.80 -16.25 -6.22
C GLU A 100 -12.00 -17.11 -4.96
N GLN A 101 -13.03 -16.75 -4.17
CA GLN A 101 -13.53 -17.48 -3.00
C GLN A 101 -12.49 -17.82 -1.92
N SER A 102 -11.36 -17.10 -1.85
CA SER A 102 -10.25 -17.48 -0.95
C SER A 102 -9.85 -16.42 0.08
N ARG A 103 -10.43 -15.20 0.06
CA ARG A 103 -9.99 -14.04 0.87
C ARG A 103 -8.45 -13.89 0.89
N LEU A 104 -7.84 -14.17 -0.26
CA LEU A 104 -6.42 -13.97 -0.54
C LEU A 104 -6.28 -12.79 -1.49
N PHE A 105 -5.41 -11.85 -1.14
CA PHE A 105 -5.23 -10.60 -1.86
C PHE A 105 -3.88 -10.54 -2.54
N ASN A 106 -3.85 -9.92 -3.72
CA ASN A 106 -2.62 -9.57 -4.39
C ASN A 106 -2.51 -8.05 -4.51
N VAL A 107 -1.32 -7.52 -4.24
CA VAL A 107 -0.93 -6.13 -4.49
C VAL A 107 -0.02 -6.11 -5.70
N HIS A 108 -0.29 -5.26 -6.67
CA HIS A 108 0.62 -5.11 -7.80
C HIS A 108 1.95 -4.47 -7.35
N ARG A 109 3.10 -5.00 -7.77
CA ARG A 109 4.45 -4.52 -7.42
C ARG A 109 4.61 -3.00 -7.40
N LEU A 110 4.19 -2.35 -8.48
CA LEU A 110 4.30 -0.90 -8.61
C LEU A 110 3.44 -0.13 -7.59
N VAL A 111 2.26 -0.65 -7.21
CA VAL A 111 1.43 -0.07 -6.14
C VAL A 111 2.18 -0.16 -4.81
N GLY A 112 2.79 -1.31 -4.54
CA GLY A 112 3.65 -1.52 -3.37
C GLY A 112 4.79 -0.51 -3.29
N LEU A 113 5.53 -0.32 -4.38
CA LEU A 113 6.62 0.67 -4.46
C LEU A 113 6.11 2.10 -4.24
N ALA A 114 5.05 2.49 -4.94
CA ALA A 114 4.47 3.82 -4.81
C ALA A 114 3.99 4.08 -3.38
N MET A 115 3.32 3.11 -2.76
CA MET A 115 2.84 3.23 -1.38
C MET A 115 3.99 3.33 -0.37
N ARG A 116 5.08 2.57 -0.55
CA ARG A 116 6.28 2.68 0.32
C ARG A 116 6.94 4.06 0.17
N ASN A 117 7.08 4.56 -1.05
CA ASN A 117 7.61 5.89 -1.31
C ASN A 117 6.71 7.00 -0.74
N TRP A 118 5.39 6.79 -0.76
CA TRP A 118 4.43 7.68 -0.08
C TRP A 118 4.66 7.69 1.43
N LEU A 119 4.70 6.52 2.08
CA LEU A 119 4.91 6.39 3.52
C LEU A 119 6.24 7.02 3.97
N ASP A 120 7.30 6.86 3.19
CA ASP A 120 8.60 7.50 3.44
C ASP A 120 8.48 9.04 3.37
N SER A 121 7.80 9.55 2.33
CA SER A 121 7.60 10.99 2.17
C SER A 121 6.78 11.64 3.29
N GLU A 122 5.82 10.90 3.85
CA GLU A 122 4.98 11.32 4.97
C GLU A 122 5.60 10.98 6.34
N LYS A 123 6.81 10.41 6.37
CA LYS A 123 7.52 9.96 7.59
C LYS A 123 6.74 8.92 8.43
N GLN A 124 5.90 8.13 7.77
CA GLN A 124 5.06 7.09 8.39
C GLN A 124 5.56 5.67 8.14
N LEU A 125 6.63 5.51 7.36
CA LEU A 125 7.15 4.20 6.98
C LEU A 125 7.58 3.37 8.21
N GLU A 126 8.37 3.95 9.10
CA GLU A 126 8.89 3.25 10.29
C GLU A 126 7.77 2.80 11.23
N GLU A 127 6.78 3.66 11.49
CA GLU A 127 5.60 3.35 12.30
C GLU A 127 4.76 2.24 11.65
N SER A 128 4.57 2.31 10.33
CA SER A 128 3.80 1.32 9.57
C SER A 128 4.50 -0.04 9.58
N VAL A 129 5.82 -0.09 9.41
CA VAL A 129 6.63 -1.31 9.51
C VAL A 129 6.57 -1.90 10.91
N THR A 130 6.71 -1.07 11.95
CA THR A 130 6.62 -1.51 13.35
C THR A 130 5.27 -2.15 13.64
N THR A 131 4.19 -1.47 13.25
CA THR A 131 2.81 -1.97 13.37
C THR A 131 2.62 -3.29 12.63
N MET A 132 3.19 -3.40 11.43
CA MET A 132 3.12 -4.59 10.60
C MET A 132 3.82 -5.79 11.26
N ILE A 133 5.04 -5.59 11.78
CA ILE A 133 5.80 -6.64 12.49
C ILE A 133 5.06 -7.10 13.75
N GLN A 134 4.53 -6.17 14.54
CA GLN A 134 3.75 -6.50 15.74
C GLN A 134 2.52 -7.35 15.41
N ARG A 135 1.82 -7.02 14.32
CA ARG A 135 0.68 -7.82 13.86
C ARG A 135 1.10 -9.22 13.44
N LEU A 136 2.17 -9.35 12.64
CA LEU A 136 2.70 -10.64 12.21
C LEU A 136 3.10 -11.52 13.41
N ALA A 137 3.68 -10.93 14.45
CA ALA A 137 4.03 -11.64 15.68
C ALA A 137 2.79 -12.16 16.43
N THR A 138 1.70 -11.39 16.43
CA THR A 138 0.45 -11.71 17.13
C THR A 138 -0.32 -12.85 16.45
N VAL A 139 -0.33 -12.89 15.12
CA VAL A 139 -1.08 -13.90 14.33
C VAL A 139 -0.22 -15.08 13.88
N ARG A 140 0.97 -15.22 14.47
CA ARG A 140 1.93 -16.28 14.13
C ARG A 140 1.27 -17.67 14.29
N PRO A 141 1.25 -18.51 13.24
CA PRO A 141 0.67 -19.84 13.34
C PRO A 141 1.42 -20.75 14.32
N SER A 142 0.71 -21.72 14.92
CA SER A 142 1.36 -22.79 15.68
C SER A 142 2.19 -23.67 14.75
N PHE A 143 3.32 -24.21 15.24
CA PHE A 143 4.22 -25.07 14.43
C PHE A 143 3.55 -26.35 13.90
N VAL A 144 2.43 -26.76 14.51
CA VAL A 144 1.65 -27.92 14.07
C VAL A 144 0.84 -27.62 12.81
N ASN A 145 0.52 -26.35 12.53
CA ASN A 145 -0.31 -25.97 11.40
C ASN A 145 0.53 -25.66 10.14
N THR A 146 1.05 -26.71 9.50
CA THR A 146 1.90 -26.63 8.30
C THR A 146 1.25 -25.86 7.16
N ARG A 147 -0.09 -25.98 6.99
CA ARG A 147 -0.83 -25.27 5.94
C ARG A 147 -0.79 -23.75 6.15
N MET A 148 -1.07 -23.29 7.38
CA MET A 148 -1.01 -21.87 7.72
C MET A 148 0.42 -21.33 7.62
N TRP A 149 1.42 -22.11 8.02
CA TRP A 149 2.82 -21.74 7.86
C TRP A 149 3.21 -21.49 6.40
N ARG A 150 2.75 -22.32 5.47
CA ARG A 150 3.03 -22.15 4.03
C ARG A 150 2.47 -20.83 3.49
N ILE A 151 1.32 -20.38 3.99
CA ILE A 151 0.71 -19.11 3.59
C ILE A 151 1.40 -17.94 4.30
N TYR A 152 1.72 -18.08 5.59
CA TYR A 152 2.31 -17.02 6.41
C TYR A 152 3.76 -16.69 6.03
N LEU A 153 4.57 -17.71 5.75
CA LEU A 153 6.03 -17.59 5.63
C LEU A 153 6.50 -16.56 4.57
N PRO A 154 5.95 -16.52 3.34
CA PRO A 154 6.35 -15.52 2.34
C PRO A 154 6.16 -14.08 2.84
N HIS A 155 5.09 -13.81 3.59
CA HIS A 155 4.81 -12.48 4.14
C HIS A 155 5.77 -12.12 5.28
N ALA A 156 6.08 -13.07 6.15
CA ALA A 156 7.06 -12.87 7.21
C ALA A 156 8.48 -12.64 6.66
N GLN A 157 8.86 -13.33 5.58
CA GLN A 157 10.15 -13.09 4.91
C GLN A 157 10.20 -11.72 4.24
N ALA A 158 9.13 -11.32 3.54
CA ALA A 158 9.04 -10.02 2.90
C ALA A 158 9.11 -8.85 3.91
N ALA A 159 8.61 -9.07 5.14
CA ALA A 159 8.66 -8.08 6.22
C ALA A 159 10.06 -7.88 6.83
N LEU A 160 10.99 -8.82 6.60
CA LEU A 160 12.35 -8.80 7.16
C LEU A 160 13.44 -8.42 6.14
N ALA A 161 13.06 -8.22 4.87
CA ALA A 161 13.95 -7.89 3.76
C ALA A 161 14.06 -6.38 3.56
#